data_AF-A0A970XE65-F1
#
_entry.id   AF-A0A970XE65-F1
#
_cell.length_a   1.000
_cell.length_b   1.000
_cell.length_c   1.000
_cell.angle_alpha   90.00
_cell.angle_beta   90.00
_cell.angle_gamma   90.00
#
_symmetry.space_group_name_H-M   'P 1'
#
loop_
_entity.id
_entity.type
_entity.pdbx_description
1 polymer ?
#
loop_
_entity_poly.entity_id
_entity_poly.type
_entity_poly.pdbx_seq_one_letter_code
_entity_poly.pdbx_strand_id
1 'polypeptide(L)' 'MAKHRYTPEEVAEWRKEHGRFFYFNKDDTNYSVQKLYGFGNTLNWAHPFAWVIGAAVLALIVYMLFFKQRNGG' A
#
# COMPACT_ATOMS: atom_id res chain seq x y z
N MET A 1 -2.46 1.34 21.44
CA MET A 1 -1.16 0.63 21.53
C MET A 1 -0.06 1.62 21.19
N ALA A 2 1.16 1.45 21.70
CA ALA A 2 2.29 2.24 21.21
C ALA A 2 2.60 1.83 19.76
N LYS A 3 2.97 2.79 18.90
CA LYS A 3 3.37 2.46 17.53
C LYS A 3 4.67 1.66 17.55
N HIS A 4 4.69 0.50 16.92
CA HIS A 4 5.90 -0.29 16.74
C HIS A 4 5.89 -0.99 15.40
N ARG A 5 7.00 -1.63 15.08
CA ARG A 5 7.11 -2.43 13.85
C ARG A 5 6.49 -3.79 14.11
N TYR A 6 5.42 -4.13 13.39
CA TYR A 6 4.75 -5.43 13.57
C TYR A 6 5.58 -6.57 12.96
N THR A 7 5.56 -7.74 13.59
CA THR A 7 6.09 -8.99 13.02
C THR A 7 5.10 -9.59 12.01
N PRO A 8 5.52 -10.55 11.17
CA PRO A 8 4.61 -11.25 10.26
C PRO A 8 3.42 -11.90 10.98
N GLU A 9 3.61 -12.40 12.20
CA GLU A 9 2.58 -13.02 13.03
C GLU A 9 1.56 -11.98 13.49
N GLU A 10 2.02 -10.84 14.01
CA GLU A 10 1.15 -9.73 14.44
C GLU A 10 0.37 -9.13 13.25
N VAL A 11 1.01 -9.05 12.08
CA VAL A 11 0.33 -8.68 10.83
C VAL A 11 -0.77 -9.68 10.49
N ALA A 12 -0.52 -10.98 10.65
CA ALA A 12 -1.50 -12.03 10.37
C ALA A 12 -2.68 -11.98 11.36
N GLU A 13 -2.41 -11.73 12.64
CA GLU A 13 -3.43 -11.53 13.67
C GLU A 13 -4.29 -10.31 13.38
N TRP A 14 -3.66 -9.15 13.13
CA TRP A 14 -4.38 -7.92 12.77
C TRP A 14 -5.30 -8.13 11.56
N ARG A 15 -4.85 -8.88 10.55
CA ARG A 15 -5.65 -9.22 9.36
C ARG A 15 -6.85 -10.12 9.66
N LYS A 16 -6.73 -11.06 10.60
CA LYS A 16 -7.86 -11.92 11.02
C LYS A 16 -8.97 -11.08 11.66
N GLU A 17 -8.59 -10.10 12.46
CA GLU A 17 -9.52 -9.24 13.18
C GLU A 17 -10.16 -8.16 12.30
N HIS A 18 -9.38 -7.54 11.41
CA HIS A 18 -9.80 -6.35 10.65
C HIS A 18 -10.24 -6.66 9.23
N GLY A 19 -9.98 -7.90 8.76
CA GLY A 19 -10.41 -8.51 7.50
C GLY A 19 -10.54 -7.54 6.32
N ARG A 20 -9.55 -7.46 5.41
CA ARG A 20 -9.69 -6.69 4.15
C ARG A 20 -8.57 -6.95 3.13
N PHE A 21 -8.89 -6.68 1.87
CA PHE A 21 -7.99 -6.63 0.70
C PHE A 21 -6.80 -5.67 0.87
N PHE A 22 -6.97 -4.61 1.65
CA PHE A 22 -5.96 -3.58 1.91
C PHE A 22 -5.48 -3.64 3.35
N TYR A 23 -4.17 -3.48 3.56
CA TYR A 23 -3.57 -3.37 4.89
C TYR A 23 -3.53 -1.90 5.32
N PHE A 24 -4.15 -1.57 6.45
CA PHE A 24 -4.31 -0.20 6.95
C PHE A 24 -4.15 -0.19 8.48
N ASN A 25 -2.94 -0.46 8.98
CA ASN A 25 -2.68 -0.49 10.40
C ASN A 25 -1.91 0.77 10.82
N LYS A 26 -2.56 1.65 11.61
CA LYS A 26 -1.97 2.91 12.11
C LYS A 26 -0.93 2.69 13.22
N ASP A 27 -0.98 1.54 13.88
CA ASP A 27 -0.10 1.18 14.97
C ASP A 27 1.17 0.46 14.47
N ASP A 28 1.15 -0.02 13.23
CA ASP A 28 2.28 -0.65 12.55
C ASP A 28 3.13 0.37 11.79
N THR A 29 4.42 0.46 12.12
CA THR A 29 5.39 1.35 11.45
C THR A 29 5.98 0.75 10.18
N ASN A 30 5.67 -0.50 9.81
CA ASN A 30 6.07 -1.06 8.52
C ASN A 30 5.41 -0.30 7.36
N TYR A 31 6.22 0.10 6.37
CA TYR A 31 5.70 0.68 5.12
C TYR A 31 5.11 -0.38 4.18
N SER A 32 5.63 -1.61 4.23
CA SER A 32 5.15 -2.75 3.45
C SER A 32 5.12 -4.01 4.29
N VAL A 33 4.11 -4.84 4.07
CA VAL A 33 3.88 -6.10 4.77
C VAL A 33 3.59 -7.19 3.76
N GLN A 34 3.74 -8.45 4.15
CA GLN A 34 3.44 -9.57 3.25
C GLN A 34 1.95 -9.56 2.86
N LYS A 35 1.66 -9.91 1.59
CA LYS A 35 0.29 -10.06 1.10
C LYS A 35 -0.40 -11.21 1.83
N LEU A 36 -1.72 -11.10 1.98
CA LEU A 36 -2.54 -12.15 2.58
C LEU A 36 -2.55 -13.44 1.75
N TYR A 37 -2.53 -13.30 0.42
CA TYR A 37 -2.52 -14.41 -0.52
C TYR A 37 -1.41 -14.23 -1.56
N GLY A 38 -0.66 -15.30 -1.80
CA GLY A 38 0.40 -15.36 -2.82
C GLY A 38 1.75 -14.78 -2.37
N PHE A 39 2.64 -14.59 -3.35
CA PHE A 39 3.98 -14.07 -3.12
C PHE A 39 4.03 -12.54 -3.27
N GLY A 40 4.79 -11.90 -2.38
CA GLY A 40 5.08 -10.46 -2.43
C GLY A 40 4.45 -9.64 -1.31
N ASN A 41 4.70 -8.33 -1.36
CA ASN A 41 4.30 -7.39 -0.32
C ASN A 41 3.16 -6.47 -0.80
N THR A 42 2.40 -5.95 0.16
CA THR A 42 1.42 -4.88 -0.02
C THR A 42 1.83 -3.69 0.87
N LEU A 43 1.41 -2.49 0.50
CA LEU A 43 1.69 -1.29 1.27
C LEU A 43 0.78 -1.21 2.50
N ASN A 44 1.32 -0.67 3.58
CA ASN A 44 0.51 -0.18 4.68
C ASN A 44 -0.05 1.19 4.33
N TRP A 45 -1.31 1.25 3.95
CA TRP A 45 -1.99 2.48 3.54
C TRP A 45 -2.22 3.46 4.70
N ALA A 46 -1.98 3.06 5.95
CA ALA A 46 -1.91 3.99 7.06
C ALA A 46 -0.60 4.82 7.07
N HIS A 47 0.44 4.38 6.35
CA HIS A 47 1.73 5.06 6.30
C HIS A 47 1.73 6.17 5.24
N PRO A 48 2.22 7.40 5.52
CA PRO A 48 2.24 8.51 4.55
C PRO A 48 2.94 8.16 3.22
N PHE A 49 4.00 7.34 3.29
CA PHE A 49 4.73 6.87 2.11
C PHE A 49 3.87 6.08 1.12
N ALA A 50 2.86 5.33 1.59
CA ALA A 50 1.97 4.59 0.70
C ALA A 50 1.17 5.53 -0.20
N TRP A 51 0.76 6.69 0.33
CA TRP A 51 0.06 7.73 -0.43
C TRP A 51 0.98 8.44 -1.44
N VAL A 52 2.26 8.62 -1.10
CA VAL A 52 3.24 9.15 -2.06
C VAL A 52 3.40 8.20 -3.25
N ILE A 53 3.53 6.89 -2.99
CA ILE A 53 3.57 5.87 -4.06
C ILE A 53 2.26 5.89 -4.86
N GLY A 54 1.11 5.90 -4.19
CA GLY A 54 -0.20 5.96 -4.84
C GLY A 54 -0.37 7.19 -5.74
N ALA A 55 0.05 8.36 -5.27
CA ALA A 55 0.02 9.61 -6.03
C ALA A 55 0.96 9.56 -7.25
N ALA A 56 2.16 8.99 -7.10
CA ALA A 56 3.10 8.83 -8.21
C ALA A 56 2.55 7.91 -9.31
N VAL A 57 1.94 6.78 -8.93
CA VAL A 57 1.29 5.87 -9.89
C VAL A 57 0.12 6.58 -10.59
N LEU A 58 -0.72 7.29 -9.84
CA LEU A 58 -1.84 8.04 -10.42
C LEU A 58 -1.35 9.14 -11.39
N ALA A 59 -0.34 9.90 -11.00
CA ALA A 59 0.27 10.93 -11.85
C ALA A 59 0.83 10.34 -13.14
N LEU A 60 1.47 9.16 -13.08
CA LEU A 60 1.97 8.45 -14.25
C LEU A 60 0.84 8.01 -15.19
N ILE A 61 -0.26 7.48 -14.65
CA ILE A 61 -1.44 7.09 -15.43
C ILE A 61 -2.04 8.33 -16.13
N VAL A 62 -2.23 9.42 -15.39
CA VAL A 62 -2.71 10.69 -15.95
C VAL A 62 -1.75 11.18 -17.05
N TYR A 63 -0.45 11.19 -16.79
CA TYR A 63 0.55 11.56 -17.80
C TYR A 63 0.42 10.70 -19.07
N MET A 64 0.33 9.37 -18.93
CA MET A 64 0.17 8.48 -20.07
C MET A 64 -1.13 8.75 -20.85
N LEU A 65 -2.25 8.97 -20.17
CA LEU A 65 -3.53 9.20 -20.84
C LEU A 65 -3.54 10.52 -21.62
N PHE A 66 -3.02 11.59 -21.03
CA PHE A 66 -3.08 12.94 -21.64
C PHE A 66 -1.91 13.24 -22.60
N PHE A 67 -0.70 12.73 -22.35
CA PHE A 67 0.46 13.01 -23.19
C PHE A 67 0.67 11.99 -24.31
N LYS A 68 0.17 10.75 -24.19
CA LYS A 68 0.18 9.80 -25.32
C LYS A 68 -0.75 10.22 -26.46
N GLN A 69 -1.87 10.88 -26.17
CA GLN A 69 -2.78 11.41 -27.19
C GLN A 69 -2.17 12.56 -28.01
N ARG A 70 -1.15 13.25 -27.49
CA ARG A 70 -0.60 14.46 -28.11
C ARG A 70 0.54 14.20 -29.11
N ASN A 71 1.16 13.03 -29.05
CA ASN A 71 2.35 12.67 -29.86
C ASN A 71 2.07 11.62 -30.95
N GLY A 72 0.80 11.31 -31.21
CA GLY A 72 0.36 10.30 -32.19
C GLY A 72 -0.44 10.87 -33.37
N GLY A 73 -0.31 12.16 -33.65
CA GLY A 73 -0.95 12.86 -34.77
C GLY A 73 0.07 13.30 -35.80
#